data_AF-Q48QE3-F1
#
_entry.id   AF-Q48QE3-F1
#
_cell.length_a   1.000
_cell.length_b   1.000
_cell.length_c   1.000
_cell.angle_alpha   90.00
_cell.angle_beta   90.00
_cell.angle_gamma   90.00
#
_symmetry.space_group_name_H-M   'P 1'
#
loop_
_entity.id
_entity.type
_entity.pdbx_description
1 polymer ?
#
loop_
_entity_poly.entity_id
_entity_poly.type
_entity_poly.pdbx_seq_one_letter_code
_entity_poly.pdbx_strand_id
1 'polypeptide(L)'
;MLESCQNAQERWGGVNKLIDRWLQSRLELVEAYDALGDTPQALAADREGLQNFCGVLVDYVSAGHFEVYEQLGDEARAFNDERGLELADTIYPRLDVITKFALTFNDRCDKGDCSDATVVAKEFNQLGQLLHERFELEDCLIEVLHNSHKEEIAAQV
;
A
#
# COMPACT_ATOMS: atom_id res chain seq x y z
N MET A 1 16.25 -29.36 -3.89
CA MET A 1 15.81 -30.17 -5.05
C MET A 1 14.34 -29.80 -5.28
N LEU A 2 14.03 -29.30 -6.49
CA LEU A 2 12.71 -28.90 -7.01
C LEU A 2 12.08 -27.63 -6.40
N GLU A 3 12.63 -26.44 -6.71
CA GLU A 3 11.92 -25.15 -6.50
C GLU A 3 11.69 -24.39 -7.81
N SER A 4 11.74 -25.08 -8.94
CA SER A 4 11.75 -24.41 -10.24
C SER A 4 10.86 -25.18 -11.20
N CYS A 5 9.55 -24.91 -11.06
CA CYS A 5 8.53 -24.87 -12.11
C CYS A 5 7.15 -24.65 -11.44
N GLN A 6 6.91 -23.51 -10.79
CA GLN A 6 5.54 -23.03 -10.62
C GLN A 6 5.09 -22.58 -12.00
N ASN A 7 4.02 -23.18 -12.53
CA ASN A 7 3.48 -22.72 -13.80
C ASN A 7 2.97 -21.26 -13.64
N ALA A 8 2.89 -20.51 -14.73
CA ALA A 8 2.49 -19.09 -14.69
C ALA A 8 1.13 -18.90 -13.98
N GLN A 9 0.24 -19.90 -14.07
CA GLN A 9 -1.08 -19.92 -13.45
C GLN A 9 -1.06 -20.06 -11.91
N GLU A 10 -0.20 -20.92 -11.36
CA GLU A 10 -0.01 -21.10 -9.92
C GLU A 10 0.62 -19.85 -9.31
N ARG A 11 1.57 -19.23 -10.02
CA ARG A 11 2.19 -17.97 -9.60
C ARG A 11 1.16 -16.83 -9.57
N TRP A 12 0.44 -16.62 -10.68
CA TRP A 12 -0.62 -15.62 -10.77
C TRP A 12 -1.71 -15.83 -9.71
N GLY A 13 -2.13 -17.08 -9.47
CA GLY A 13 -3.08 -17.40 -8.40
C GLY A 13 -2.55 -17.13 -6.99
N GLY A 14 -1.23 -17.23 -6.77
CA GLY A 14 -0.58 -16.82 -5.53
C GLY A 14 -0.55 -15.31 -5.35
N VAL A 15 -0.18 -14.58 -6.40
CA VAL A 15 -0.14 -13.11 -6.43
C VAL A 15 -1.55 -12.53 -6.24
N ASN A 16 -2.57 -13.10 -6.87
CA ASN A 16 -3.97 -12.67 -6.69
C ASN A 16 -4.40 -12.76 -5.21
N LYS A 17 -4.08 -13.87 -4.52
CA LYS A 17 -4.38 -14.01 -3.08
C LYS A 17 -3.60 -13.03 -2.21
N LEU A 18 -2.37 -12.69 -2.61
CA LEU A 18 -1.58 -11.67 -1.94
C LEU A 18 -2.23 -10.29 -2.08
N ILE A 19 -2.66 -9.92 -3.29
CA ILE A 19 -3.37 -8.67 -3.58
C ILE A 19 -4.67 -8.60 -2.77
N ASP A 20 -5.47 -9.68 -2.75
CA ASP A 20 -6.73 -9.73 -1.98
C ASP A 20 -6.50 -9.42 -0.49
N ARG A 21 -5.46 -10.00 0.12
CA ARG A 21 -5.10 -9.72 1.53
C ARG A 21 -4.65 -8.28 1.72
N TRP A 22 -3.88 -7.75 0.78
CA TRP A 22 -3.38 -6.39 0.88
C TRP A 22 -4.49 -5.33 0.70
N LEU A 23 -5.46 -5.58 -0.18
CA LEU A 23 -6.67 -4.78 -0.31
C LEU A 23 -7.54 -4.84 0.95
N GLN A 24 -7.56 -5.97 1.66
CA GLN A 24 -8.20 -6.06 2.97
C GLN A 24 -7.48 -5.18 4.01
N SER A 25 -6.14 -5.18 4.05
CA SER A 25 -5.37 -4.26 4.90
C SER A 25 -5.59 -2.79 4.52
N ARG A 26 -5.81 -2.47 3.24
CA ARG A 26 -6.20 -1.12 2.81
C ARG A 26 -7.54 -0.72 3.41
N LEU A 27 -8.53 -1.62 3.42
CA LEU A 27 -9.83 -1.36 4.02
C LEU A 27 -9.69 -1.08 5.52
N GLU A 28 -8.92 -1.90 6.24
CA GLU A 28 -8.65 -1.70 7.66
C GLU A 28 -7.98 -0.34 7.94
N LEU A 29 -7.05 0.09 7.08
CA LEU A 29 -6.43 1.41 7.18
C LEU A 29 -7.44 2.55 7.00
N VAL A 30 -8.34 2.44 6.02
CA VAL A 30 -9.38 3.44 5.77
C VAL A 30 -10.37 3.50 6.94
N GLU A 31 -10.81 2.36 7.45
CA GLU A 31 -11.69 2.29 8.61
C GLU A 31 -11.04 2.90 9.86
N ALA A 32 -9.75 2.63 10.10
CA ALA A 32 -8.99 3.22 11.19
C ALA A 32 -8.83 4.74 11.04
N TYR A 33 -8.64 5.24 9.81
CA TYR A 33 -8.58 6.66 9.52
C TYR A 33 -9.93 7.35 9.82
N ASP A 34 -11.02 6.78 9.31
CA ASP A 34 -12.36 7.35 9.46
C ASP A 34 -12.84 7.35 10.92
N ALA A 35 -12.46 6.33 11.70
CA ALA A 35 -12.82 6.23 13.11
C ALA A 35 -12.25 7.37 13.99
N LEU A 36 -11.09 7.92 13.61
CA LEU A 36 -10.42 8.99 14.36
C LEU A 36 -11.03 10.38 14.15
N GLY A 37 -11.65 10.60 12.99
CA GLY A 37 -12.08 11.91 12.55
C GLY A 37 -10.92 12.86 12.20
N ASP A 38 -11.24 14.00 11.60
CA ASP A 38 -10.28 14.91 10.98
C ASP A 38 -10.01 16.19 11.79
N THR A 39 -10.65 16.33 12.95
CA THR A 39 -10.55 17.55 13.78
C THR A 39 -9.44 17.45 14.84
N PRO A 40 -8.78 18.56 15.19
CA PRO A 40 -7.80 18.59 16.29
C PRO A 40 -8.33 18.04 17.61
N GLN A 41 -9.60 18.32 17.93
CA GLN A 41 -10.22 17.89 19.18
C GLN A 41 -10.44 16.38 19.21
N ALA A 42 -10.86 15.77 18.10
CA ALA A 42 -11.07 14.33 18.00
C ALA A 42 -9.74 13.58 18.14
N LEU A 43 -8.72 13.99 17.38
CA LEU A 43 -7.39 13.38 17.40
C LEU A 43 -6.68 13.54 18.76
N ALA A 44 -6.90 14.67 19.45
CA ALA A 44 -6.35 14.87 20.80
C ALA A 44 -7.06 14.03 21.86
N ALA A 45 -8.35 13.73 21.66
CA ALA A 45 -9.16 12.95 22.59
C ALA A 45 -8.87 11.44 22.47
N ASP A 46 -8.55 10.95 21.28
CA ASP A 46 -8.29 9.54 21.01
C ASP A 46 -6.83 9.27 20.60
N ARG A 47 -5.93 9.38 21.58
CA ARG A 47 -4.49 9.11 21.37
C ARG A 47 -4.21 7.63 21.12
N GLU A 48 -5.00 6.74 21.71
CA GLU A 48 -4.83 5.29 21.56
C GLU A 48 -5.24 4.86 20.15
N GLY A 49 -6.39 5.35 19.66
CA GLY A 49 -6.81 5.14 18.28
C GLY A 49 -5.79 5.70 17.29
N LEU A 50 -5.20 6.88 17.57
CA LEU A 50 -4.17 7.46 16.71
C LEU A 50 -2.91 6.57 16.63
N GLN A 51 -2.48 6.00 17.75
CA GLN A 51 -1.36 5.04 17.77
C GLN A 51 -1.70 3.75 17.01
N ASN A 52 -2.92 3.23 17.19
CA ASN A 52 -3.39 2.04 16.46
C ASN A 52 -3.40 2.29 14.94
N PHE A 53 -3.95 3.43 14.51
CA PHE A 53 -3.91 3.85 13.10
C PHE A 53 -2.48 3.91 12.57
N CYS A 54 -1.54 4.48 13.33
CA CYS A 54 -0.14 4.53 12.92
C CYS A 54 0.48 3.13 12.76
N GLY A 55 0.13 2.18 13.63
CA GLY A 55 0.51 0.77 13.48
C GLY A 55 0.01 0.17 12.16
N VAL A 56 -1.31 0.28 11.91
CA VAL A 56 -1.95 -0.21 10.67
C VAL A 56 -1.35 0.46 9.43
N LEU A 57 -1.07 1.76 9.49
CA LEU A 57 -0.42 2.52 8.43
C LEU A 57 0.97 1.96 8.10
N VAL A 58 1.81 1.75 9.12
CA VAL A 58 3.17 1.23 8.94
C VAL A 58 3.15 -0.19 8.39
N ASP A 59 2.24 -1.04 8.89
CA ASP A 59 2.07 -2.40 8.37
C ASP A 59 1.65 -2.38 6.89
N TYR A 60 0.68 -1.52 6.53
CA TYR A 60 0.18 -1.40 5.17
C TYR A 60 1.24 -0.89 4.18
N VAL A 61 2.00 0.16 4.55
CA VAL A 61 3.07 0.69 3.67
C VAL A 61 4.23 -0.30 3.54
N SER A 62 4.54 -1.04 4.61
CA SER A 62 5.61 -2.03 4.63
C SER A 62 5.28 -3.25 3.79
N ALA A 63 4.06 -3.79 3.89
CA ALA A 63 3.59 -4.89 3.06
C ALA A 63 3.66 -4.56 1.56
N GLY A 64 3.34 -3.31 1.19
CA GLY A 64 3.50 -2.82 -0.17
C GLY A 64 4.95 -2.96 -0.68
N HIS A 65 5.90 -2.35 0.03
CA HIS A 65 7.31 -2.29 -0.38
C HIS A 65 8.06 -3.61 -0.29
N PHE A 66 7.78 -4.44 0.73
CA PHE A 66 8.58 -5.63 1.02
C PHE A 66 7.96 -6.94 0.55
N GLU A 67 6.72 -6.93 0.07
CA GLU A 67 6.05 -8.14 -0.40
C GLU A 67 5.34 -7.88 -1.74
N VAL A 68 4.39 -6.94 -1.77
CA VAL A 68 3.48 -6.81 -2.91
C VAL A 68 4.16 -6.31 -4.18
N TYR A 69 4.93 -5.22 -4.10
CA TYR A 69 5.56 -4.64 -5.29
C TYR A 69 6.59 -5.57 -5.91
N GLU A 70 7.31 -6.35 -5.09
CA GLU A 70 8.24 -7.36 -5.57
C GLU A 70 7.50 -8.48 -6.33
N GLN A 71 6.42 -9.01 -5.76
CA GLN A 71 5.64 -10.07 -6.38
C GLN A 71 4.95 -9.62 -7.68
N LEU A 72 4.43 -8.39 -7.74
CA LEU A 72 3.91 -7.80 -8.98
C LEU A 72 5.00 -7.68 -10.06
N GLY A 73 6.19 -7.22 -9.68
CA GLY A 73 7.32 -7.12 -10.61
C GLY A 73 7.82 -8.50 -11.08
N ASP A 74 7.86 -9.50 -10.20
CA ASP A 74 8.23 -10.87 -10.53
C ASP A 74 7.22 -11.55 -11.45
N GLU A 75 5.92 -11.23 -11.30
CA GLU A 75 4.89 -11.66 -12.22
C GLU A 75 5.11 -11.05 -13.61
N ALA A 76 5.20 -9.72 -13.72
CA ALA A 76 5.45 -9.05 -14.99
C ALA A 76 6.72 -9.56 -15.69
N ARG A 77 7.80 -9.82 -14.94
CA ARG A 77 9.01 -10.48 -15.47
C ARG A 77 8.72 -11.89 -16.02
N ALA A 78 7.89 -12.67 -15.36
CA ALA A 78 7.54 -14.03 -15.81
C ALA A 78 6.71 -14.02 -17.11
N PHE A 79 5.89 -12.99 -17.32
CA PHE A 79 5.12 -12.77 -18.54
C PHE A 79 5.88 -12.01 -19.63
N ASN A 80 7.11 -11.54 -19.36
CA ASN A 80 7.91 -10.67 -20.24
C ASN A 80 7.22 -9.33 -20.55
N ASP A 81 6.45 -8.78 -19.59
CA ASP A 81 5.82 -7.47 -19.71
C ASP A 81 6.81 -6.33 -19.39
N GLU A 82 7.72 -6.08 -20.33
CA GLU A 82 8.69 -4.98 -20.22
C GLU A 82 8.00 -3.61 -20.09
N ARG A 83 6.84 -3.43 -20.75
CA ARG A 83 6.13 -2.14 -20.73
C ARG A 83 5.48 -1.89 -19.39
N GLY A 84 4.93 -2.92 -18.75
CA GLY A 84 4.40 -2.82 -17.40
C GLY A 84 5.49 -2.48 -16.39
N LEU A 85 6.66 -3.12 -16.49
CA LEU A 85 7.81 -2.83 -15.64
C LEU A 85 8.31 -1.39 -15.81
N GLU A 86 8.42 -0.89 -17.05
CA GLU A 86 8.79 0.50 -17.33
C GLU A 86 7.80 1.50 -16.71
N LEU A 87 6.49 1.20 -16.75
CA LEU A 87 5.49 2.05 -16.10
C LEU A 87 5.64 2.01 -14.58
N ALA A 88 5.87 0.84 -14.00
CA ALA A 88 6.05 0.67 -12.56
C ALA A 88 7.25 1.48 -12.04
N ASP A 89 8.35 1.53 -12.80
CA ASP A 89 9.53 2.34 -12.49
C ASP A 89 9.23 3.85 -12.42
N THR A 90 8.19 4.33 -13.11
CA THR A 90 7.74 5.73 -12.99
C THR A 90 6.87 5.99 -11.76
N ILE A 91 6.23 4.94 -11.22
CA ILE A 91 5.30 5.02 -10.10
C ILE A 91 6.03 4.87 -8.75
N TYR A 92 7.00 3.95 -8.64
CA TYR A 92 7.73 3.68 -7.39
C TYR A 92 8.31 4.92 -6.71
N PRO A 93 8.93 5.90 -7.42
CA PRO A 93 9.46 7.09 -6.79
C PRO A 93 8.38 7.92 -6.05
N ARG A 94 7.15 7.93 -6.56
CA ARG A 94 6.05 8.66 -5.90
C ARG A 94 5.55 7.92 -4.66
N LEU A 95 5.44 6.59 -4.75
CA LEU A 95 5.11 5.74 -3.60
C LEU A 95 6.14 5.90 -2.47
N ASP A 96 7.43 5.94 -2.79
CA ASP A 96 8.51 6.20 -1.82
C ASP A 96 8.34 7.52 -1.07
N VAL A 97 7.96 8.59 -1.79
CA VAL A 97 7.74 9.91 -1.18
C VAL A 97 6.57 9.84 -0.19
N ILE A 98 5.49 9.17 -0.55
CA ILE A 98 4.32 9.02 0.31
C ILE A 98 4.66 8.16 1.54
N THR A 99 5.39 7.05 1.34
CA THR A 99 5.86 6.19 2.44
C THR A 99 6.75 6.96 3.42
N LYS A 100 7.68 7.80 2.93
CA LYS A 100 8.51 8.65 3.80
C LYS A 100 7.67 9.61 4.63
N PHE A 101 6.61 10.17 4.05
CA PHE A 101 5.69 11.03 4.79
C PHE A 101 4.94 10.24 5.88
N ALA A 102 4.41 9.06 5.55
CA ALA A 102 3.73 8.18 6.49
C ALA A 102 4.63 7.78 7.68
N LEU A 103 5.89 7.41 7.41
CA LEU A 103 6.86 7.08 8.47
C LEU A 103 7.21 8.30 9.34
N THR A 104 7.39 9.47 8.72
CA THR A 104 7.64 10.72 9.46
C THR A 104 6.47 11.09 10.37
N PHE A 105 5.24 10.85 9.92
CA PHE A 105 4.04 11.05 10.71
C PHE A 105 3.99 10.08 11.90
N ASN A 106 4.19 8.78 11.65
CA ASN A 106 4.25 7.76 12.71
C ASN A 106 5.29 8.11 13.79
N ASP A 107 6.51 8.48 13.39
CA ASP A 107 7.58 8.87 14.32
C ASP A 107 7.18 10.04 15.21
N ARG A 108 6.37 10.98 14.70
CA ARG A 108 5.88 12.11 15.49
C ARG A 108 4.82 11.67 16.50
N CYS A 109 3.91 10.79 16.09
CA CYS A 109 2.91 10.22 16.97
C CYS A 109 3.54 9.43 18.13
N ASP A 110 4.60 8.67 17.86
CA ASP A 110 5.33 7.87 18.87
C ASP A 110 6.10 8.74 19.88
N LYS A 111 6.76 9.81 19.42
CA LYS A 111 7.56 10.71 20.28
C LYS A 111 6.73 11.56 21.24
N GLY A 112 5.40 11.54 21.15
CA GLY A 112 4.53 12.38 21.97
C GLY A 112 4.64 13.87 21.65
N ASP A 113 5.25 14.22 20.52
CA ASP A 113 5.37 15.60 19.99
C ASP A 113 4.02 16.15 19.49
N CYS A 114 2.95 15.36 19.62
CA CYS A 114 1.54 15.74 19.46
C CYS A 114 1.04 16.76 20.51
N SER A 115 1.92 17.58 21.08
CA SER A 115 1.56 18.63 22.02
C SER A 115 0.73 19.74 21.35
N ASP A 116 0.86 19.91 20.03
CA ASP A 116 -0.03 20.73 19.21
C ASP A 116 -0.98 19.87 18.36
N ALA A 117 -2.18 19.66 18.89
CA ALA A 117 -3.25 18.94 18.20
C ALA A 117 -3.61 19.54 16.83
N THR A 118 -3.37 20.83 16.61
CA THR A 118 -3.66 21.49 15.33
C THR A 118 -2.66 21.08 14.27
N VAL A 119 -1.38 20.95 14.63
CA VAL A 119 -0.33 20.48 13.72
C VAL A 119 -0.56 19.01 13.35
N VAL A 120 -0.88 18.17 14.34
CA VAL A 120 -1.19 16.75 14.11
C VAL A 120 -2.38 16.60 13.19
N ALA A 121 -3.47 17.34 13.43
CA ALA A 121 -4.64 17.30 12.56
C ALA A 121 -4.32 17.72 11.12
N LYS A 122 -3.50 18.77 10.94
CA LYS A 122 -3.09 19.21 9.61
C LYS A 122 -2.30 18.12 8.87
N GLU A 123 -1.35 17.48 9.55
CA GLU A 123 -0.56 16.40 8.95
C GLU A 123 -1.38 15.13 8.73
N PHE A 124 -2.32 14.82 9.61
CA PHE A 124 -3.26 13.70 9.44
C PHE A 124 -4.15 13.90 8.21
N ASN A 125 -4.71 15.10 8.03
CA ASN A 125 -5.47 15.44 6.83
C ASN A 125 -4.61 15.38 5.56
N GLN A 126 -3.37 15.86 5.63
CA GLN A 126 -2.42 15.75 4.52
C GLN A 126 -2.07 14.29 4.21
N LEU A 127 -1.91 13.45 5.24
CA LEU A 127 -1.69 12.01 5.09
C LEU A 127 -2.86 11.37 4.36
N GLY A 128 -4.11 11.69 4.71
CA GLY A 128 -5.30 11.18 4.01
C GLY A 128 -5.29 11.49 2.51
N GLN A 129 -4.91 12.71 2.13
CA GLN A 129 -4.79 13.09 0.71
C GLN A 129 -3.69 12.29 -0.01
N LEU A 130 -2.54 12.10 0.64
CA LEU A 130 -1.44 11.32 0.09
C LEU A 130 -1.78 9.82 0.02
N LEU A 131 -2.56 9.30 0.97
CA LEU A 131 -3.04 7.93 0.94
C LEU A 131 -4.01 7.70 -0.21
N HIS A 132 -4.89 8.66 -0.50
CA HIS A 132 -5.76 8.58 -1.67
C HIS A 132 -4.96 8.47 -2.97
N GLU A 133 -3.98 9.37 -3.17
CA GLU A 133 -3.08 9.31 -4.32
C GLU A 133 -2.30 7.97 -4.35
N ARG A 134 -1.83 7.49 -3.20
CA ARG A 134 -1.16 6.18 -3.10
C ARG A 134 -2.07 5.07 -3.60
N PHE A 135 -3.34 5.04 -3.19
CA PHE A 135 -4.26 4.00 -3.63
C PHE A 135 -4.48 4.01 -5.14
N GLU A 136 -4.59 5.19 -5.77
CA GLU A 136 -4.70 5.29 -7.23
C GLU A 136 -3.45 4.75 -7.95
N LEU A 137 -2.26 5.07 -7.43
CA LEU A 137 -0.99 4.57 -7.97
C LEU A 137 -0.87 3.04 -7.82
N GLU A 138 -1.29 2.51 -6.69
CA GLU A 138 -1.28 1.07 -6.42
C GLU A 138 -2.29 0.31 -7.27
N ASP A 139 -3.47 0.89 -7.50
CA ASP A 139 -4.47 0.32 -8.40
C ASP A 139 -3.95 0.30 -9.83
N CYS A 140 -3.22 1.34 -10.25
CA CYS A 140 -2.52 1.35 -11.54
C CYS A 140 -1.45 0.24 -11.64
N LEU A 141 -0.68 0.00 -10.57
CA LEU A 141 0.29 -1.10 -10.55
C LEU A 141 -0.40 -2.46 -10.66
N ILE A 142 -1.49 -2.69 -9.91
CA ILE A 142 -2.26 -3.95 -9.99
C ILE A 142 -2.82 -4.14 -11.40
N GLU A 143 -3.38 -3.09 -11.99
CA GLU A 143 -3.96 -3.19 -13.32
C GLU A 143 -2.92 -3.57 -14.37
N VAL A 144 -1.77 -2.91 -14.34
CA VAL A 144 -0.75 -3.05 -15.38
C VAL A 144 0.14 -4.28 -15.18
N LEU A 145 0.45 -4.64 -13.93
CA LEU A 145 1.39 -5.75 -13.64
C LEU A 145 0.69 -7.08 -13.32
N HIS A 146 -0.63 -7.10 -13.12
CA HIS A 146 -1.35 -8.31 -12.75
C HIS A 146 -2.61 -8.58 -13.59
N ASN A 147 -3.51 -7.59 -13.69
CA ASN A 147 -4.77 -7.78 -14.42
C ASN A 147 -4.55 -7.92 -15.93
N SER A 148 -3.52 -7.26 -16.48
CA SER A 148 -3.09 -7.38 -17.87
C SER A 148 -2.81 -8.84 -18.29
N HIS A 149 -2.30 -9.66 -17.38
CA HIS A 149 -1.95 -11.07 -17.64
C HIS A 149 -3.15 -12.03 -17.54
N LYS A 150 -4.32 -11.55 -17.09
CA LYS A 150 -5.52 -12.39 -16.87
C LYS A 150 -6.01 -13.06 -18.15
N GLU A 151 -5.98 -12.35 -19.28
CA GLU A 151 -6.39 -12.90 -20.58
C GLU A 151 -5.38 -13.91 -21.11
N GLU A 152 -4.08 -13.67 -20.90
CA GLU A 152 -3.01 -14.60 -21.26
C GLU A 152 -3.06 -15.90 -20.46
N ILE A 153 -3.41 -15.84 -19.17
CA ILE A 153 -3.70 -17.02 -18.35
C ILE A 153 -4.88 -17.79 -18.92
N ALA A 154 -5.98 -17.10 -19.26
CA ALA A 154 -7.19 -17.74 -19.78
C ALA A 154 -6.98 -18.41 -21.14
N ALA A 155 -6.05 -17.91 -21.95
CA ALA A 155 -5.68 -18.49 -23.24
C ALA A 155 -4.74 -19.71 -23.14
N GLN A 156 -4.13 -19.95 -21.98
CA GLN A 156 -3.21 -21.08 -21.72
C GLN A 156 -3.91 -22.33 -21.13
N VAL A 157 -5.21 -22.23 -20.81
CA VAL A 157 -6.06 -23.32 -20.28
C VAL A 157 -6.84 -23.98 -21.41
#